data_AF-A0A840DWD7-F1
#
_entry.id   AF-A0A840DWD7-F1
#
_cell.length_a   1.000
_cell.length_b   1.000
_cell.length_c   1.000
_cell.angle_alpha   90.00
_cell.angle_beta   90.00
_cell.angle_gamma   90.00
#
_symmetry.space_group_name_H-M   'P 1'
#
loop_
_entity.id
_entity.type
_entity.pdbx_description
1 polymer ?
#
loop_
_entity_poly.entity_id
_entity_poly.type
_entity_poly.pdbx_seq_one_letter_code
_entity_poly.pdbx_strand_id
1 'polypeptide(L)'
;MTTFQDDQTVIPLKKKLPTRWFRLIIGGGIGLLLLIIVLTNVYIVHENEYKVVRQFGEIVRIEQTPGLRFKIPFIQTVTSLPKAQIFYDVAEAEINTKDKKRILVNHYAIWEITNPKEMIQNARTLENAESKMDEFIFSIVRTELGRLNYDEIINDEKSSRGSLNDEVTAKVNELLQQDRYGIRVVDVRMKRIDLPEENEQSVYKRMISERESKAQEYLSMGDAQKQRIIAQTDREVKEMLAKAQADAERIRASGEQEAARIYNETFAKDPEFYSFYRTLESYKTTIGKDTVVILPANSPYAKWLLGQTR
;
A
#
# COMPACT_ATOMS: atom_id res chain seq x y z
N MET A 1 130.84 -2.89 21.91
CA MET A 1 130.17 -3.65 20.84
C MET A 1 128.99 -4.37 21.48
N THR A 2 127.87 -4.43 20.75
CA THR A 2 126.66 -5.28 20.95
C THR A 2 125.78 -4.99 22.17
N THR A 3 124.43 -4.95 22.13
CA THR A 3 123.38 -4.98 21.07
C THR A 3 122.05 -4.71 21.81
N PHE A 4 121.18 -3.90 21.18
CA PHE A 4 119.72 -3.72 21.27
C PHE A 4 118.85 -4.60 22.21
N GLN A 5 117.85 -3.98 22.85
CA GLN A 5 116.44 -4.46 22.92
C GLN A 5 115.56 -3.32 23.47
N ASP A 6 114.75 -2.64 22.64
CA ASP A 6 113.34 -2.95 22.31
C ASP A 6 112.42 -2.97 23.55
N ASP A 7 111.70 -1.87 23.77
CA ASP A 7 110.57 -1.80 24.71
C ASP A 7 109.34 -1.27 23.97
N GLN A 8 108.67 -2.19 23.28
CA GLN A 8 107.30 -1.99 22.83
C GLN A 8 106.34 -2.27 23.99
N THR A 9 105.78 -1.22 24.57
CA THR A 9 104.56 -1.31 25.38
C THR A 9 103.38 -1.67 24.48
N VAL A 10 103.24 -2.94 24.15
CA VAL A 10 102.02 -3.51 23.55
C VAL A 10 101.16 -4.03 24.69
N ILE A 11 100.13 -3.26 25.08
CA ILE A 11 99.09 -3.74 26.00
C ILE A 11 98.27 -4.81 25.24
N PRO A 12 98.27 -6.10 25.64
CA PRO A 12 97.45 -7.08 24.95
C PRO A 12 96.00 -6.96 25.41
N LEU A 13 95.19 -6.20 24.66
CA LEU A 13 93.72 -6.31 24.73
C LEU A 13 93.28 -7.65 24.12
N LYS A 14 93.37 -8.74 24.89
CA LYS A 14 92.68 -9.98 24.53
C LYS A 14 92.32 -10.85 25.72
N LYS A 15 91.49 -10.31 26.63
CA LYS A 15 90.60 -11.18 27.41
C LYS A 15 89.52 -11.72 26.47
N LYS A 16 89.83 -12.83 25.77
CA LYS A 16 88.78 -13.67 25.16
C LYS A 16 87.87 -14.10 26.31
N LEU A 17 86.61 -13.69 26.27
CA LEU A 17 85.58 -14.21 27.16
C LEU A 17 85.67 -15.75 27.18
N PRO A 18 85.60 -16.39 28.36
CA PRO A 18 85.71 -17.85 28.45
C PRO A 18 84.66 -18.51 27.54
N THR A 19 85.08 -19.46 26.71
CA THR A 19 84.26 -20.13 25.68
C THR A 19 82.95 -20.72 26.22
N ARG A 20 82.86 -20.99 27.53
CA ARG A 20 81.64 -21.41 28.23
C ARG A 20 80.58 -20.29 28.30
N TRP A 21 80.98 -19.05 28.57
CA TRP A 21 80.07 -17.90 28.61
C TRP A 21 79.52 -17.57 27.22
N PHE A 22 80.34 -17.71 26.18
CA PHE A 22 79.88 -17.55 24.79
C PHE A 22 78.80 -18.59 24.41
N ARG A 23 78.97 -19.85 24.84
CA ARG A 23 77.95 -20.90 24.65
C ARG A 23 76.67 -20.66 25.44
N LEU A 24 76.77 -20.12 26.66
CA LEU A 24 75.61 -19.76 27.49
C LEU A 24 74.86 -18.55 26.93
N ILE A 25 75.58 -17.54 26.41
CA ILE A 25 74.98 -16.37 25.75
C ILE A 25 74.28 -16.78 24.46
N ILE A 26 74.89 -17.65 23.65
CA ILE A 26 74.26 -18.19 22.43
C ILE A 26 73.04 -19.05 22.78
N GLY A 27 73.16 -19.95 23.77
CA GLY A 27 72.03 -20.77 24.22
C GLY A 27 70.87 -19.95 24.77
N GLY A 28 71.17 -18.92 25.57
CA GLY A 28 70.19 -17.96 26.06
C GLY A 28 69.55 -17.13 24.94
N GLY A 29 70.34 -16.71 23.95
CA GLY A 29 69.85 -15.99 22.77
C GLY A 29 68.91 -16.82 21.89
N ILE A 30 69.25 -18.09 21.65
CA ILE A 30 68.38 -19.02 20.90
C ILE A 30 67.09 -19.30 21.67
N GLY A 31 67.18 -19.50 22.99
CA GLY A 31 66.01 -19.66 23.85
C GLY A 31 65.10 -18.44 23.84
N LEU A 32 65.67 -17.23 23.93
CA LEU A 32 64.93 -15.97 23.83
C LEU A 32 64.27 -15.80 22.46
N LEU A 33 64.99 -16.13 21.38
CA LEU A 33 64.46 -16.05 20.01
C LEU A 33 63.30 -17.03 19.79
N LEU A 34 63.42 -18.27 20.28
CA LEU A 34 62.33 -19.24 20.26
C LEU A 34 61.13 -18.75 21.08
N LEU A 35 61.35 -18.18 22.26
CA LEU A 35 60.29 -17.64 23.10
C LEU A 35 59.55 -16.48 22.40
N ILE A 36 60.30 -15.56 21.78
CA ILE A 36 59.74 -14.44 21.01
C ILE A 36 58.90 -14.97 19.84
N ILE A 37 59.39 -15.98 19.12
CA ILE A 37 58.63 -16.61 18.03
C ILE A 37 57.33 -17.20 18.57
N VAL A 38 57.34 -17.97 19.65
CA VAL A 38 56.12 -18.57 20.21
C VAL A 38 55.12 -17.49 20.62
N LEU A 39 55.57 -16.45 21.33
CA LEU A 39 54.70 -15.36 21.80
C LEU A 39 54.10 -14.54 20.65
N THR A 40 54.88 -14.26 19.61
CA THR A 40 54.44 -13.43 18.46
C THR A 40 53.44 -14.17 17.56
N ASN A 41 53.33 -15.49 17.68
CA ASN A 41 52.45 -16.33 16.87
C ASN A 41 51.15 -16.73 17.58
N VAL A 42 50.91 -16.21 18.78
CA VAL A 42 49.61 -16.28 19.44
C VAL A 42 48.65 -15.28 18.79
N TYR A 43 47.42 -15.69 18.54
CA TYR A 43 46.33 -14.80 18.17
C TYR A 43 45.07 -15.12 18.98
N ILE A 44 44.19 -14.12 19.11
CA ILE A 44 42.94 -14.21 19.86
C ILE A 44 41.78 -14.30 18.87
N VAL A 45 40.87 -15.23 19.12
CA VAL A 45 39.57 -15.33 18.45
C VAL A 45 38.52 -14.69 19.36
N HIS A 46 37.81 -13.69 18.87
CA HIS A 46 36.68 -13.08 19.57
C HIS A 46 35.36 -13.78 19.19
N GLU A 47 34.32 -13.60 20.00
CA GLU A 47 32.99 -14.23 19.79
C GLU A 47 32.32 -13.80 18.47
N ASN A 48 32.58 -12.57 18.02
CA ASN A 48 31.95 -11.93 16.87
C ASN A 48 32.75 -12.06 15.56
N GLU A 49 33.75 -12.93 15.50
CA GLU A 49 34.54 -13.14 14.29
C GLU A 49 34.91 -14.62 14.07
N TYR A 50 35.04 -14.98 12.80
CA TYR A 50 35.72 -16.17 12.36
C TYR A 50 37.19 -15.82 12.07
N LYS A 51 38.13 -16.60 12.59
CA LYS A 51 39.54 -16.52 12.16
C LYS A 51 39.81 -17.59 11.11
N VAL A 52 40.16 -17.17 9.92
CA VAL A 52 40.52 -18.05 8.80
C VAL A 52 42.04 -18.14 8.73
N VAL A 53 42.56 -19.33 8.98
CA VAL A 53 43.99 -19.64 8.89
C VAL A 53 44.28 -20.20 7.51
N ARG A 54 45.09 -19.48 6.74
CA ARG A 54 45.53 -19.87 5.41
C ARG A 54 46.99 -20.29 5.44
N GLN A 55 47.34 -21.32 4.68
CA GLN A 55 48.72 -21.76 4.48
C GLN A 55 48.98 -21.77 2.98
N PHE A 56 49.97 -20.99 2.52
CA PHE A 56 50.24 -20.80 1.08
C PHE A 56 49.00 -20.41 0.25
N GLY A 57 48.03 -19.72 0.87
CA GLY A 57 46.77 -19.31 0.23
C GLY A 57 45.60 -20.29 0.37
N GLU A 58 45.86 -21.55 0.74
CA GLU A 58 44.80 -22.54 0.98
C GLU A 58 44.25 -22.47 2.41
N ILE A 59 42.95 -22.74 2.58
CA ILE A 59 42.29 -22.72 3.88
C ILE A 59 42.61 -24.04 4.61
N VAL A 60 43.39 -23.95 5.68
CA VAL A 60 43.72 -25.11 6.52
C VAL A 60 42.77 -25.21 7.72
N ARG A 61 42.34 -24.06 8.26
CA ARG A 61 41.50 -24.03 9.46
C ARG A 61 40.60 -22.80 9.53
N ILE A 62 39.41 -23.00 10.10
CA ILE A 62 38.50 -21.92 10.48
C ILE A 62 38.20 -22.07 11.96
N GLU A 63 38.53 -21.04 12.73
CA GLU A 63 38.32 -20.99 14.17
C GLU A 63 37.12 -20.09 14.46
N GLN A 64 36.14 -20.65 15.17
CA GLN A 64 34.86 -20.00 15.50
C GLN A 64 34.61 -19.89 17.01
N THR A 65 35.40 -20.61 17.81
CA THR A 65 35.31 -20.61 19.27
C THR A 65 36.25 -19.56 19.83
N PRO A 66 35.79 -18.68 20.74
CA PRO A 66 36.66 -17.70 21.36
C PRO A 66 37.80 -18.37 22.12
N GLY A 67 38.97 -17.73 22.09
CA GLY A 67 40.11 -18.18 22.84
C GLY A 67 41.45 -17.89 22.18
N LEU A 68 42.51 -18.28 22.88
CA LEU A 68 43.88 -18.17 22.41
C LEU A 68 44.19 -19.34 21.47
N ARG A 69 44.72 -19.00 20.29
CA ARG A 69 45.14 -19.96 19.27
C ARG A 69 46.54 -19.62 18.79
N PHE A 70 47.21 -20.59 18.19
CA PHE A 70 48.55 -20.44 17.64
C PHE A 70 48.53 -20.62 16.14
N LYS A 71 49.32 -19.82 15.44
CA LYS A 71 49.64 -20.01 14.02
C LYS A 71 51.09 -20.43 13.84
N ILE A 72 51.41 -21.08 12.73
CA ILE A 72 52.80 -21.37 12.36
C ILE A 72 53.40 -20.12 11.71
N PRO A 73 54.51 -19.57 12.26
CA PRO A 73 55.17 -18.40 11.68
C PRO A 73 55.59 -18.61 10.24
N PHE A 74 55.67 -17.53 9.47
CA PHE A 74 56.13 -17.45 8.07
C PHE A 74 55.25 -18.13 7.01
N ILE A 75 54.57 -19.21 7.35
CA ILE A 75 53.80 -20.03 6.39
C ILE A 75 52.30 -19.77 6.49
N GLN A 76 51.81 -19.48 7.70
CA GLN A 76 50.39 -19.27 7.95
C GLN A 76 50.03 -17.78 8.11
N THR A 77 48.96 -17.38 7.43
CA THR A 77 48.33 -16.08 7.58
C THR A 77 46.95 -16.24 8.20
N VAL A 78 46.54 -15.26 9.01
CA VAL A 78 45.25 -15.28 9.70
C VAL A 78 44.48 -14.05 9.26
N THR A 79 43.25 -14.25 8.78
CA THR A 79 42.33 -13.18 8.39
C THR A 79 41.05 -13.32 9.21
N SER A 80 40.47 -12.19 9.60
CA SER A 80 39.14 -12.18 10.25
C SER A 80 38.03 -12.11 9.21
N LEU A 81 36.92 -12.78 9.50
CA LEU A 81 35.63 -12.54 8.88
C LEU A 81 34.59 -12.28 9.97
N PRO A 82 33.60 -11.39 9.76
CA PRO A 82 32.57 -11.11 10.76
C PRO A 82 31.68 -12.34 11.01
N LYS A 83 31.35 -12.60 12.28
CA LYS A 83 30.35 -13.56 12.75
C LYS A 83 29.18 -12.79 13.37
N ALA A 84 28.62 -11.89 12.58
CA ALA A 84 27.50 -11.04 12.97
C ALA A 84 26.63 -10.78 11.74
N GLN A 85 25.43 -10.27 11.98
CA GLN A 85 24.58 -9.76 10.92
C GLN A 85 25.18 -8.45 10.38
N ILE A 86 25.29 -8.37 9.07
CA ILE A 86 25.83 -7.25 8.32
C ILE A 86 24.64 -6.57 7.62
N PHE A 87 24.60 -5.26 7.73
CA PHE A 87 23.66 -4.43 7.00
C PHE A 87 24.29 -4.00 5.67
N TYR A 88 23.56 -4.20 4.58
CA TYR A 88 23.95 -3.81 3.24
C TYR A 88 22.85 -2.94 2.62
N ASP A 89 23.16 -1.68 2.29
CA ASP A 89 22.25 -0.74 1.62
C ASP A 89 22.56 -0.75 0.12
N VAL A 90 21.55 -1.02 -0.69
CA VAL A 90 21.70 -1.14 -2.14
C VAL A 90 21.34 0.17 -2.82
N ALA A 91 22.10 0.50 -3.87
CA ALA A 91 21.79 1.63 -4.73
C ALA A 91 20.43 1.46 -5.43
N GLU A 92 19.85 2.59 -5.83
CA GLU A 92 18.55 2.60 -6.50
C GLU A 92 18.67 2.00 -7.90
N ALA A 93 17.67 1.20 -8.28
CA ALA A 93 17.60 0.57 -9.59
C ALA A 93 16.25 0.82 -10.26
N GLU A 94 16.27 1.03 -11.59
CA GLU A 94 15.07 1.24 -12.38
C GLU A 94 14.48 -0.11 -12.82
N ILE A 95 13.19 -0.31 -12.54
CA ILE A 95 12.42 -1.49 -12.91
C ILE A 95 11.16 -1.05 -13.67
N ASN A 96 10.74 -1.86 -14.64
CA ASN A 96 9.46 -1.69 -15.31
C ASN A 96 8.43 -2.65 -14.71
N THR A 97 7.29 -2.10 -14.32
CA THR A 97 6.10 -2.83 -13.87
C THR A 97 5.32 -3.45 -15.05
N LYS A 98 4.32 -4.28 -14.75
CA LYS A 98 3.46 -4.93 -15.76
C LYS A 98 2.71 -3.94 -16.64
N ASP A 99 2.27 -2.82 -16.07
CA ASP A 99 1.59 -1.73 -16.77
C ASP A 99 2.56 -0.72 -17.42
N LYS A 100 3.83 -1.12 -17.58
CA LYS A 100 4.92 -0.37 -18.24
C LYS A 100 5.23 0.96 -17.55
N LYS A 101 4.99 1.05 -16.24
CA LYS A 101 5.49 2.17 -15.42
C LYS A 101 6.92 1.90 -15.01
N ARG A 102 7.77 2.88 -15.25
CA ARG A 102 9.13 2.92 -14.72
C ARG A 102 9.05 3.32 -13.27
N ILE A 103 9.68 2.53 -12.40
CA ILE A 103 9.78 2.79 -10.97
C ILE A 103 11.24 2.70 -10.55
N LEU A 104 11.63 3.54 -9.61
CA LEU A 104 12.90 3.48 -8.90
C LEU A 104 12.69 2.69 -7.62
N VAL A 105 13.45 1.62 -7.46
CA VAL A 105 13.36 0.73 -6.32
C VAL A 105 14.69 0.72 -5.60
N ASN A 106 14.65 0.94 -4.29
CA ASN A 106 15.80 0.74 -3.42
C ASN A 106 15.43 -0.22 -2.28
N HIS A 107 16.43 -0.94 -1.80
CA HIS A 107 16.24 -1.96 -0.78
C HIS A 107 17.48 -2.09 0.08
N TYR A 108 17.29 -2.64 1.28
CA TYR A 108 18.37 -3.06 2.14
C TYR A 108 18.26 -4.55 2.44
N ALA A 109 19.41 -5.16 2.71
CA ALA A 109 19.50 -6.55 3.12
C ALA A 109 20.27 -6.66 4.43
N ILE A 110 19.78 -7.52 5.32
CA ILE A 110 20.50 -7.96 6.51
C ILE A 110 20.92 -9.40 6.25
N TRP A 111 22.21 -9.69 6.34
CA TRP A 111 22.76 -11.00 5.99
C TRP A 111 23.90 -11.40 6.90
N GLU A 112 24.25 -12.68 6.91
CA GLU A 112 25.33 -13.21 7.74
C GLU A 112 26.10 -14.34 7.04
N ILE A 113 27.34 -14.58 7.49
CA ILE A 113 28.17 -15.68 7.00
C ILE A 113 27.84 -16.95 7.82
N THR A 114 27.27 -17.95 7.16
CA THR A 114 26.97 -19.27 7.75
C THR A 114 28.13 -20.23 7.63
N ASN A 115 28.83 -20.21 6.48
CA ASN A 115 29.97 -21.07 6.22
C ASN A 115 31.12 -20.29 5.56
N PRO A 116 32.13 -19.85 6.34
CA PRO A 116 33.25 -19.07 5.81
C PRO A 116 34.07 -19.81 4.75
N LYS A 117 34.12 -21.16 4.79
CA LYS A 117 34.85 -21.95 3.81
C LYS A 117 34.22 -21.83 2.43
N GLU A 118 32.91 -22.05 2.37
CA GLU A 118 32.10 -21.95 1.16
C GLU A 118 32.12 -20.53 0.59
N MET A 119 31.99 -19.51 1.46
CA MET A 119 32.10 -18.10 1.06
C MET A 119 33.44 -17.78 0.41
N ILE A 120 34.56 -18.23 0.97
CA ILE A 120 35.88 -17.98 0.37
C ILE A 120 36.07 -18.79 -0.92
N GLN A 121 35.53 -20.00 -1.01
CA GLN A 121 35.68 -20.83 -2.20
C GLN A 121 34.88 -20.28 -3.40
N ASN A 122 33.66 -19.81 -3.15
CA ASN A 122 32.73 -19.41 -4.21
C ASN A 122 32.69 -17.90 -4.45
N ALA A 123 32.77 -17.07 -3.40
CA ALA A 123 32.80 -15.61 -3.53
C ALA A 123 34.21 -15.01 -3.42
N ARG A 124 35.16 -15.68 -2.76
CA ARG A 124 36.55 -15.21 -2.47
C ARG A 124 36.64 -14.06 -1.48
N THR A 125 35.86 -13.00 -1.68
CA THR A 125 35.85 -11.77 -0.86
C THR A 125 34.45 -11.48 -0.34
N LEU A 126 34.37 -10.63 0.69
CA LEU A 126 33.09 -10.16 1.24
C LEU A 126 32.32 -9.36 0.18
N GLU A 127 33.00 -8.43 -0.50
CA GLU A 127 32.44 -7.57 -1.55
C GLU A 127 31.84 -8.38 -2.71
N ASN A 128 32.49 -9.48 -3.12
CA ASN A 128 31.94 -10.36 -4.15
C ASN A 128 30.71 -11.14 -3.65
N ALA A 129 30.68 -11.52 -2.37
CA ALA A 129 29.53 -12.19 -1.78
C ALA A 129 28.33 -11.23 -1.72
N GLU A 130 28.57 -9.99 -1.34
CA GLU A 130 27.59 -8.89 -1.36
C GLU A 130 27.09 -8.63 -2.78
N SER A 131 28.00 -8.49 -3.76
CA SER A 131 27.64 -8.26 -5.16
C SER A 131 26.79 -9.39 -5.74
N LYS A 132 27.09 -10.65 -5.38
CA LYS A 132 26.32 -11.81 -5.86
C LYS A 132 24.96 -11.93 -5.19
N MET A 133 24.89 -11.66 -3.89
CA MET A 133 23.63 -11.57 -3.16
C MET A 133 22.75 -10.47 -3.74
N ASP A 134 23.30 -9.28 -4.00
CA ASP A 134 22.59 -8.16 -4.61
C ASP A 134 22.05 -8.52 -6.01
N GLU A 135 22.87 -9.15 -6.85
CA GLU A 135 22.45 -9.63 -8.17
C GLU A 135 21.23 -10.58 -8.09
N PHE A 136 21.22 -11.50 -7.13
CA PHE A 136 20.09 -12.41 -6.89
C PHE A 136 18.85 -11.67 -6.36
N ILE A 137 19.02 -10.78 -5.36
CA ILE A 137 17.91 -9.98 -4.83
C ILE A 137 17.29 -9.16 -5.95
N PHE A 138 18.11 -8.41 -6.71
CA PHE A 138 17.65 -7.57 -7.81
C PHE A 138 16.92 -8.38 -8.88
N SER A 139 17.45 -9.54 -9.28
CA SER A 139 16.82 -10.42 -10.27
C SER A 139 15.41 -10.87 -9.83
N ILE A 140 15.26 -11.27 -8.57
CA ILE A 140 13.97 -11.72 -8.02
C ILE A 140 13.01 -10.54 -7.87
N VAL A 141 13.45 -9.42 -7.28
CA VAL A 141 12.66 -8.20 -7.12
C VAL A 141 12.16 -7.71 -8.49
N ARG A 142 13.02 -7.66 -9.50
CA ARG A 142 12.66 -7.29 -10.87
C ARG A 142 11.60 -8.23 -11.46
N THR A 143 11.72 -9.53 -11.21
CA THR A 143 10.78 -10.54 -11.71
C THR A 143 9.40 -10.39 -11.05
N GLU A 144 9.36 -10.20 -9.73
CA GLU A 144 8.08 -10.07 -9.01
C GLU A 144 7.41 -8.72 -9.27
N LEU A 145 8.16 -7.60 -9.19
CA LEU A 145 7.60 -6.28 -9.49
C LEU A 145 7.19 -6.15 -10.97
N GLY A 146 7.88 -6.83 -11.89
CA GLY A 146 7.51 -6.89 -13.30
C GLY A 146 6.19 -7.63 -13.58
N ARG A 147 5.68 -8.42 -12.62
CA ARG A 147 4.39 -9.13 -12.73
C ARG A 147 3.21 -8.34 -12.15
N LEU A 148 3.50 -7.30 -11.38
CA LEU A 148 2.50 -6.48 -10.69
C LEU A 148 2.25 -5.17 -11.44
N ASN A 149 1.04 -4.65 -11.34
CA ASN A 149 0.73 -3.29 -11.77
C ASN A 149 1.22 -2.29 -10.71
N TYR A 150 1.52 -1.06 -11.12
CA TYR A 150 2.00 -0.01 -10.20
C TYR A 150 1.07 0.24 -9.00
N ASP A 151 -0.25 0.18 -9.20
CA ASP A 151 -1.24 0.39 -8.13
C ASP A 151 -1.23 -0.73 -7.07
N GLU A 152 -0.91 -1.95 -7.47
CA GLU A 152 -0.76 -3.11 -6.57
C GLU A 152 0.52 -3.00 -5.72
N ILE A 153 1.55 -2.34 -6.25
CA ILE A 153 2.84 -2.15 -5.57
C ILE A 153 2.77 -1.05 -4.49
N ILE A 154 1.94 -0.03 -4.68
CA ILE A 154 1.81 1.10 -3.73
C ILE A 154 0.79 0.84 -2.62
N ASN A 155 -0.36 0.24 -2.95
CA ASN A 155 -1.49 0.16 -2.02
C ASN A 155 -1.27 -0.89 -0.94
N ASP A 156 -0.90 -0.49 0.27
CA ASP A 156 -0.52 -1.38 1.38
C ASP A 156 -1.60 -2.44 1.74
N GLU A 157 -2.90 -2.11 1.65
CA GLU A 157 -4.02 -3.05 1.90
C GLU A 157 -4.14 -4.18 0.86
N LYS A 158 -3.68 -3.94 -0.37
CA LYS A 158 -3.54 -4.97 -1.43
C LYS A 158 -2.10 -5.42 -1.58
N SER A 159 -1.18 -4.75 -0.88
CA SER A 159 0.22 -4.93 -1.14
C SER A 159 0.63 -6.24 -0.51
N SER A 160 1.06 -7.11 -1.39
CA SER A 160 1.95 -8.19 -1.07
C SER A 160 3.31 -7.68 -0.56
N ARG A 161 3.52 -6.44 -0.08
CA ARG A 161 4.86 -5.98 0.38
C ARG A 161 5.40 -6.84 1.52
N GLY A 162 4.55 -7.20 2.49
CA GLY A 162 4.92 -8.15 3.55
C GLY A 162 5.30 -9.52 2.96
N SER A 163 4.43 -10.09 2.12
CA SER A 163 4.68 -11.39 1.50
C SER A 163 5.83 -11.38 0.48
N LEU A 164 6.09 -10.25 -0.16
CA LEU A 164 7.10 -10.06 -1.21
C LEU A 164 8.49 -10.00 -0.58
N ASN A 165 8.65 -9.27 0.52
CA ASN A 165 9.91 -9.25 1.26
C ASN A 165 10.29 -10.66 1.74
N ASP A 166 9.31 -11.39 2.29
CA ASP A 166 9.50 -12.76 2.77
C ASP A 166 9.76 -13.73 1.61
N GLU A 167 9.03 -13.60 0.49
CA GLU A 167 9.21 -14.42 -0.71
C GLU A 167 10.55 -14.17 -1.40
N VAL A 168 10.96 -12.90 -1.52
CA VAL A 168 12.27 -12.52 -2.03
C VAL A 168 13.35 -13.11 -1.13
N THR A 169 13.25 -12.94 0.19
CA THR A 169 14.21 -13.48 1.15
C THR A 169 14.32 -15.01 1.03
N ALA A 170 13.20 -15.71 0.88
CA ALA A 170 13.19 -17.17 0.72
C ALA A 170 13.87 -17.60 -0.60
N LYS A 171 13.49 -17.00 -1.73
CA LYS A 171 14.05 -17.33 -3.05
C LYS A 171 15.54 -17.00 -3.16
N VAL A 172 15.98 -15.88 -2.58
CA VAL A 172 17.40 -15.50 -2.55
C VAL A 172 18.19 -16.55 -1.75
N ASN A 173 17.69 -16.96 -0.59
CA ASN A 173 18.34 -17.99 0.21
C ASN A 173 18.39 -19.35 -0.50
N GLU A 174 17.38 -19.70 -1.29
CA GLU A 174 17.38 -20.92 -2.12
C GLU A 174 18.53 -20.90 -3.14
N LEU A 175 18.69 -19.80 -3.88
CA LEU A 175 19.78 -19.62 -4.86
C LEU A 175 21.17 -19.63 -4.18
N LEU A 176 21.31 -18.91 -3.06
CA LEU A 176 22.57 -18.85 -2.31
C LEU A 176 22.99 -20.22 -1.75
N GLN A 177 22.02 -21.05 -1.34
CA GLN A 177 22.27 -22.40 -0.86
C GLN A 177 22.62 -23.36 -2.01
N GLN A 178 21.92 -23.26 -3.14
CA GLN A 178 22.16 -24.08 -4.32
C GLN A 178 23.59 -23.92 -4.84
N ASP A 179 24.07 -22.68 -4.93
CA ASP A 179 25.42 -22.36 -5.39
C ASP A 179 26.47 -22.40 -4.27
N ARG A 180 26.05 -22.76 -3.05
CA ARG A 180 26.87 -22.92 -1.85
C ARG A 180 27.71 -21.69 -1.54
N TYR A 181 27.13 -20.50 -1.59
CA TYR A 181 27.86 -19.25 -1.31
C TYR A 181 28.27 -19.09 0.17
N GLY A 182 27.80 -19.94 1.08
CA GLY A 182 28.17 -19.90 2.50
C GLY A 182 27.70 -18.65 3.25
N ILE A 183 26.72 -17.94 2.69
CA ILE A 183 26.05 -16.77 3.27
C ILE A 183 24.55 -17.02 3.33
N ARG A 184 23.87 -16.30 4.23
CA ARG A 184 22.42 -16.38 4.40
C ARG A 184 21.85 -14.98 4.59
N VAL A 185 20.76 -14.70 3.89
CA VAL A 185 20.00 -13.47 4.06
C VAL A 185 18.98 -13.67 5.18
N VAL A 186 18.99 -12.77 6.15
CA VAL A 186 18.08 -12.76 7.29
C VAL A 186 16.79 -12.05 6.92
N ASP A 187 16.90 -10.89 6.29
CA ASP A 187 15.74 -10.10 5.84
C ASP A 187 16.13 -9.21 4.66
N VAL A 188 15.20 -9.04 3.73
CA VAL A 188 15.28 -8.08 2.61
C VAL A 188 14.07 -7.18 2.70
N ARG A 189 14.31 -5.87 2.70
CA ARG A 189 13.22 -4.89 2.82
C ARG A 189 13.35 -3.83 1.75
N MET A 190 12.24 -3.59 1.05
CA MET A 190 12.10 -2.46 0.14
C MET A 190 12.04 -1.17 0.96
N LYS A 191 12.93 -0.22 0.67
CA LYS A 191 13.04 1.05 1.39
C LYS A 191 12.20 2.15 0.71
N ARG A 192 12.09 2.14 -0.61
CA ARG A 192 11.38 3.13 -1.42
C ARG A 192 11.01 2.56 -2.78
N ILE A 193 9.84 2.93 -3.27
CA ILE A 193 9.35 2.63 -4.61
C ILE A 193 8.71 3.89 -5.16
N ASP A 194 9.48 4.67 -5.93
CA ASP A 194 9.06 5.99 -6.43
C ASP A 194 8.98 5.98 -7.97
N LEU A 195 8.30 6.96 -8.57
CA LEU A 195 8.35 7.20 -10.01
C LEU A 195 9.60 8.05 -10.34
N PRO A 196 10.22 7.89 -11.52
CA PRO A 196 11.17 8.86 -12.03
C PRO A 196 10.51 10.24 -12.13
N GLU A 197 11.24 11.29 -11.73
CA GLU A 197 10.76 12.68 -11.65
C GLU A 197 10.17 13.17 -12.98
N GLU A 198 10.70 12.69 -14.12
CA GLU A 198 10.20 13.06 -15.46
C GLU A 198 8.77 12.57 -15.73
N ASN A 199 8.38 11.42 -15.17
CA ASN A 199 7.07 10.81 -15.43
C ASN A 199 6.02 11.23 -14.39
N GLU A 200 6.45 11.69 -13.22
CA GLU A 200 5.57 12.01 -12.08
C GLU A 200 4.50 13.04 -12.47
N GLN A 201 4.90 14.15 -13.10
CA GLN A 201 3.98 15.22 -13.49
C GLN A 201 2.90 14.73 -14.48
N SER A 202 3.29 13.87 -15.44
CA SER A 202 2.37 13.34 -16.44
C SER A 202 1.33 12.40 -15.83
N VAL A 203 1.77 11.56 -14.88
CA VAL A 203 0.89 10.63 -14.15
C VAL A 203 -0.04 11.43 -13.24
N TYR A 204 0.47 12.44 -12.55
CA TYR A 204 -0.33 13.30 -11.67
C TYR A 204 -1.43 14.03 -12.46
N LYS A 205 -1.07 14.65 -13.59
CA LYS A 205 -2.03 15.30 -14.48
C LYS A 205 -3.11 14.34 -14.99
N ARG A 206 -2.73 13.11 -15.35
CA ARG A 206 -3.69 12.07 -15.77
C ARG A 206 -4.61 11.65 -14.62
N MET A 207 -4.07 11.45 -13.42
CA MET A 207 -4.87 11.12 -12.24
C MET A 207 -5.89 12.21 -11.91
N ILE A 208 -5.50 13.48 -12.00
CA ILE A 208 -6.43 14.62 -11.84
C ILE A 208 -7.55 14.53 -12.87
N SER A 209 -7.21 14.38 -14.15
CA SER A 209 -8.20 14.31 -15.22
C SER A 209 -9.16 13.11 -15.08
N GLU A 210 -8.65 11.94 -14.68
CA GLU A 210 -9.48 10.77 -14.40
C GLU A 210 -10.41 11.01 -13.20
N ARG A 211 -9.93 11.67 -12.14
CA ARG A 211 -10.75 12.05 -10.97
C ARG A 211 -11.83 13.05 -11.33
N GLU A 212 -11.51 14.07 -12.12
CA GLU A 212 -12.47 15.05 -12.63
C GLU A 212 -13.53 14.38 -13.51
N SER A 213 -13.11 13.50 -14.43
CA SER A 213 -14.02 12.72 -15.28
C SER A 213 -14.97 11.85 -14.46
N LYS A 214 -14.45 11.13 -13.46
CA LYS A 214 -15.25 10.30 -12.54
C LYS A 214 -16.21 11.14 -11.69
N ALA A 215 -15.77 12.30 -11.22
CA ALA A 215 -16.63 13.24 -10.48
C ALA A 215 -17.76 13.74 -11.38
N GLN A 216 -17.45 14.11 -12.62
CA GLN A 216 -18.44 14.54 -13.60
C GLN A 216 -19.44 13.43 -13.96
N GLU A 217 -18.97 12.18 -14.06
CA GLU A 217 -19.81 11.00 -14.25
C GLU A 217 -20.81 10.87 -13.10
N TYR A 218 -20.35 10.94 -11.85
CA TYR A 218 -21.24 10.87 -10.68
C TYR A 218 -22.23 12.02 -10.59
N LEU A 219 -21.81 13.25 -10.91
CA LEU A 219 -22.72 14.40 -10.98
C LEU A 219 -23.80 14.18 -12.05
N SER A 220 -23.41 13.71 -13.23
CA SER A 220 -24.34 13.43 -14.33
C SER A 220 -25.32 12.31 -13.99
N MET A 221 -24.85 11.25 -13.33
CA MET A 221 -25.71 10.17 -12.82
C MET A 221 -26.68 10.67 -11.74
N GLY A 222 -26.21 11.51 -10.84
CA GLY A 222 -27.04 12.15 -9.80
C GLY A 222 -28.14 13.02 -10.40
N ASP A 223 -27.81 13.84 -11.40
CA ASP A 223 -28.77 14.68 -12.10
C ASP A 223 -29.79 13.85 -12.88
N ALA A 224 -29.35 12.80 -13.58
CA ALA A 224 -30.24 11.89 -14.30
C ALA A 224 -31.21 11.17 -13.34
N GLN A 225 -30.71 10.70 -12.19
CA GLN A 225 -31.54 10.05 -11.16
C GLN A 225 -32.53 11.03 -10.55
N LYS A 226 -32.09 12.26 -10.23
CA LYS A 226 -32.97 13.34 -9.75
C LYS A 226 -34.10 13.62 -10.73
N GLN A 227 -33.81 13.81 -12.02
CA GLN A 227 -34.83 14.08 -13.03
C GLN A 227 -35.81 12.92 -13.18
N ARG A 228 -35.33 11.68 -13.12
CA ARG A 228 -36.20 10.49 -13.13
C ARG A 228 -37.15 10.48 -11.93
N ILE A 229 -36.66 10.76 -10.73
CA ILE A 229 -37.48 10.80 -9.51
C ILE A 229 -38.54 11.91 -9.62
N ILE A 230 -38.16 13.12 -10.06
CA ILE A 230 -39.11 14.23 -10.24
C ILE A 230 -40.19 13.84 -11.25
N ALA A 231 -39.81 13.37 -12.44
CA ALA A 231 -40.76 13.02 -13.49
C ALA A 231 -41.72 11.89 -13.06
N GLN A 232 -41.22 10.90 -12.30
CA GLN A 232 -42.04 9.83 -11.74
C GLN A 232 -43.00 10.37 -10.67
N THR A 233 -42.51 11.23 -9.78
CA THR A 233 -43.32 11.85 -8.71
C THR A 233 -44.42 12.72 -9.31
N ASP A 234 -44.11 13.55 -10.32
CA ASP A 234 -45.08 14.41 -10.99
C ASP A 234 -46.20 13.59 -11.66
N ARG A 235 -45.83 12.46 -12.27
CA ARG A 235 -46.79 11.52 -12.85
C ARG A 235 -47.69 10.92 -11.77
N GLU A 236 -47.11 10.44 -10.68
CA GLU A 236 -47.85 9.84 -9.56
C GLU A 236 -48.82 10.84 -8.91
N VAL A 237 -48.38 12.09 -8.68
CA VAL A 237 -49.22 13.18 -8.18
C VAL A 237 -50.37 13.46 -9.13
N LYS A 238 -50.11 13.55 -10.44
CA LYS A 238 -51.15 13.81 -11.44
C LYS A 238 -52.18 12.68 -11.52
N GLU A 239 -51.73 11.43 -11.49
CA GLU A 239 -52.61 10.25 -11.46
C GLU A 239 -53.44 10.21 -10.16
N MET A 240 -52.84 10.53 -9.02
CA MET A 240 -53.52 10.60 -7.72
C MET A 240 -54.60 11.68 -7.70
N LEU A 241 -54.29 12.89 -8.16
CA LEU A 241 -55.25 13.99 -8.25
C LEU A 241 -56.40 13.67 -9.22
N ALA A 242 -56.09 13.07 -10.37
CA ALA A 242 -57.10 12.65 -11.34
C ALA A 242 -58.06 11.60 -10.76
N LYS A 243 -57.53 10.61 -10.02
CA LYS A 243 -58.35 9.61 -9.31
C LYS A 243 -59.21 10.27 -8.23
N ALA A 244 -58.62 11.11 -7.39
CA ALA A 244 -59.34 11.81 -6.32
C ALA A 244 -60.47 12.68 -6.88
N GLN A 245 -60.24 13.37 -8.00
CA GLN A 245 -61.28 14.18 -8.66
C GLN A 245 -62.36 13.31 -9.29
N ALA A 246 -62.01 12.22 -9.97
CA ALA A 246 -62.99 11.28 -10.53
C ALA A 246 -63.86 10.65 -9.44
N ASP A 247 -63.28 10.31 -8.29
CA ASP A 247 -64.00 9.78 -7.13
C ASP A 247 -64.92 10.83 -6.51
N ALA A 248 -64.44 12.08 -6.37
CA ALA A 248 -65.26 13.21 -5.90
C ALA A 248 -66.46 13.47 -6.81
N GLU A 249 -66.27 13.48 -8.14
CA GLU A 249 -67.39 13.64 -9.09
C GLU A 249 -68.35 12.45 -9.04
N ARG A 250 -67.86 11.22 -8.84
CA ARG A 250 -68.74 10.05 -8.64
C ARG A 250 -69.60 10.19 -7.39
N ILE A 251 -69.01 10.66 -6.28
CA ILE A 251 -69.73 10.92 -5.03
C ILE A 251 -70.78 12.02 -5.25
N ARG A 252 -70.42 13.14 -5.90
CA ARG A 252 -71.39 14.20 -6.22
C ARG A 252 -72.52 13.69 -7.10
N ALA A 253 -72.20 12.98 -8.18
CA ALA A 253 -73.20 12.41 -9.08
C ALA A 253 -74.15 11.46 -8.34
N SER A 254 -73.64 10.63 -7.42
CA SER A 254 -74.48 9.76 -6.58
C SER A 254 -75.38 10.56 -5.63
N GLY A 255 -74.87 11.65 -5.04
CA GLY A 255 -75.65 12.55 -4.19
C GLY A 255 -76.73 13.30 -4.97
N GLU A 256 -76.42 13.77 -6.18
CA GLU A 256 -77.37 14.41 -7.09
C GLU A 256 -78.44 13.42 -7.56
N GLN A 257 -78.06 12.19 -7.90
CA GLN A 257 -78.99 11.13 -8.26
C GLN A 257 -79.96 10.83 -7.12
N GLU A 258 -79.44 10.68 -5.89
CA GLU A 258 -80.26 10.40 -4.72
C GLU A 258 -81.17 11.58 -4.35
N ALA A 259 -80.64 12.81 -4.42
CA ALA A 259 -81.44 14.01 -4.25
C ALA A 259 -82.56 14.08 -5.29
N ALA A 260 -82.25 13.85 -6.57
CA ALA A 260 -83.24 13.83 -7.64
C ALA A 260 -84.30 12.74 -7.44
N ARG A 261 -83.91 11.56 -6.95
CA ARG A 261 -84.83 10.47 -6.60
C ARG A 261 -85.80 10.91 -5.49
N ILE A 262 -85.29 11.45 -4.39
CA ILE A 262 -86.11 11.95 -3.26
C ILE A 262 -87.04 13.09 -3.72
N TYR A 263 -86.51 14.01 -4.53
CA TYR A 263 -87.29 15.09 -5.12
C TYR A 263 -88.45 14.53 -5.97
N ASN A 264 -88.17 13.62 -6.90
CA ASN A 264 -89.19 12.99 -7.75
C ASN A 264 -90.23 12.19 -6.95
N GLU A 265 -89.82 11.44 -5.94
CA GLU A 265 -90.74 10.71 -5.05
C GLU A 265 -91.64 11.64 -4.25
N THR A 266 -91.11 12.79 -3.82
CA THR A 266 -91.89 13.82 -3.12
C THR A 266 -92.84 14.52 -4.08
N PHE A 267 -92.41 14.83 -5.31
CA PHE A 267 -93.25 15.44 -6.36
C PHE A 267 -94.40 14.53 -6.81
N ALA A 268 -94.20 13.21 -6.84
CA ALA A 268 -95.23 12.25 -7.21
C ALA A 268 -96.40 12.17 -6.20
N LYS A 269 -96.23 12.67 -4.96
CA LYS A 269 -97.28 12.64 -3.94
C LYS A 269 -98.40 13.65 -4.18
N ASP A 270 -98.06 14.87 -4.61
CA ASP A 270 -99.03 15.91 -4.97
C ASP A 270 -98.44 16.90 -6.00
N PRO A 271 -98.70 16.68 -7.30
CA PRO A 271 -98.22 17.54 -8.37
C PRO A 271 -98.80 18.97 -8.35
N GLU A 272 -100.03 19.15 -7.87
CA GLU A 272 -100.70 20.46 -7.87
C GLU A 272 -100.11 21.36 -6.80
N PHE A 273 -99.96 20.84 -5.57
CA PHE A 273 -99.32 21.56 -4.47
C PHE A 273 -97.86 21.95 -4.80
N TYR A 274 -97.12 21.06 -5.46
CA TYR A 274 -95.75 21.37 -5.89
C TYR A 274 -95.72 22.51 -6.92
N SER A 275 -96.56 22.46 -7.96
CA SER A 275 -96.60 23.51 -8.97
C SER A 275 -96.89 24.88 -8.35
N PHE A 276 -97.76 24.92 -7.34
CA PHE A 276 -98.05 26.11 -6.57
C PHE A 276 -96.85 26.56 -5.73
N TYR A 277 -96.30 25.69 -4.88
CA TYR A 277 -95.18 26.03 -3.99
C TYR A 277 -93.93 26.47 -4.76
N ARG A 278 -93.58 25.78 -5.85
CA ARG A 278 -92.42 26.12 -6.68
C ARG A 278 -92.58 27.47 -7.36
N THR A 279 -93.79 27.79 -7.81
CA THR A 279 -94.10 29.11 -8.37
C THR A 279 -94.03 30.21 -7.30
N LEU A 280 -94.44 29.94 -6.05
CA LEU A 280 -94.23 30.89 -4.94
C LEU A 280 -92.75 31.11 -4.61
N GLU A 281 -91.95 30.03 -4.57
CA GLU A 281 -90.50 30.11 -4.31
C GLU A 281 -89.78 30.87 -5.44
N SER A 282 -90.20 30.68 -6.69
CA SER A 282 -89.67 31.47 -7.81
C SER A 282 -90.09 32.93 -7.73
N TYR A 283 -91.32 33.25 -7.29
CA TYR A 283 -91.70 34.64 -7.05
C TYR A 283 -90.79 35.30 -6.01
N LYS A 284 -90.46 34.61 -4.92
CA LYS A 284 -89.54 35.14 -3.89
C LYS A 284 -88.12 35.42 -4.43
N THR A 285 -87.65 34.61 -5.38
CA THR A 285 -86.30 34.74 -5.95
C THR A 285 -86.25 35.74 -7.11
N THR A 286 -87.32 35.84 -7.90
CA THR A 286 -87.38 36.64 -9.12
C THR A 286 -87.99 38.04 -8.92
N ILE A 287 -88.91 38.20 -7.96
CA ILE A 287 -89.60 39.47 -7.70
C ILE A 287 -88.92 40.16 -6.51
N GLY A 288 -87.95 41.03 -6.81
CA GLY A 288 -87.34 41.95 -5.84
C GLY A 288 -88.23 43.15 -5.55
N LYS A 289 -87.80 44.04 -4.64
CA LYS A 289 -88.57 45.21 -4.20
C LYS A 289 -88.94 46.19 -5.33
N ASP A 290 -88.13 46.26 -6.39
CA ASP A 290 -88.30 47.21 -7.52
C ASP A 290 -88.41 46.50 -8.89
N THR A 291 -88.79 45.22 -8.93
CA THR A 291 -88.85 44.45 -10.20
C THR A 291 -90.23 44.57 -10.86
N VAL A 292 -90.30 45.22 -12.02
CA VAL A 292 -91.51 45.24 -12.86
C VAL A 292 -91.52 44.01 -13.77
N VAL A 293 -92.44 43.09 -13.52
CA VAL A 293 -92.60 41.86 -14.32
C VAL A 293 -93.82 42.00 -15.23
N ILE A 294 -93.62 41.95 -16.55
CA ILE A 294 -94.71 41.98 -17.53
C ILE A 294 -95.04 40.54 -17.92
N LEU A 295 -96.22 40.07 -17.51
CA LEU A 295 -96.68 38.71 -17.77
C LEU A 295 -97.95 38.73 -18.63
N PRO A 296 -97.99 37.93 -19.71
CA PRO A 296 -99.25 37.67 -20.43
C PRO A 296 -100.29 37.03 -19.49
N ALA A 297 -101.56 37.44 -19.63
CA ALA A 297 -102.66 36.94 -18.78
C ALA A 297 -102.92 35.42 -18.92
N ASN A 298 -102.45 34.80 -20.00
CA ASN A 298 -102.53 33.36 -20.24
C ASN A 298 -101.29 32.58 -19.82
N SER A 299 -100.30 33.23 -19.18
CA SER A 299 -99.09 32.57 -18.72
C SER A 299 -99.38 31.67 -17.50
N PRO A 300 -98.90 30.41 -17.48
CA PRO A 300 -98.96 29.56 -16.29
C PRO A 300 -98.35 30.23 -15.04
N TYR A 301 -97.38 31.13 -15.25
CA TYR A 301 -96.70 31.88 -14.20
C TYR A 301 -97.55 33.02 -13.60
N ALA A 302 -98.61 33.46 -14.28
CA ALA A 302 -99.52 34.49 -13.76
C ALA A 302 -100.76 33.89 -13.06
N LYS A 303 -101.02 32.59 -13.26
CA LYS A 303 -102.21 31.87 -12.79
C LYS A 303 -102.50 32.07 -11.30
N TRP A 304 -101.47 31.92 -10.46
CA TRP A 304 -101.60 32.03 -9.00
C TRP A 304 -101.65 33.49 -8.50
N LEU A 305 -100.98 34.42 -9.18
CA LEU A 305 -101.03 35.86 -8.85
C LEU A 305 -102.39 36.49 -9.20
N LEU A 306 -103.04 35.99 -10.25
CA LEU A 306 -104.36 36.45 -10.70
C LEU A 306 -105.53 35.72 -10.00
N GLY A 307 -105.26 34.82 -9.05
CA GLY A 307 -106.27 34.10 -8.29
C GLY A 307 -107.10 33.08 -9.11
N GLN A 308 -106.57 32.59 -10.23
CA GLN A 308 -107.27 31.61 -11.08
C GLN A 308 -107.06 30.18 -10.56
N THR A 309 -107.80 29.82 -9.51
CA THR A 309 -108.05 28.40 -9.16
C THR A 309 -109.06 27.83 -10.14
N ARG A 310 -108.78 26.66 -10.70
CA ARG A 310 -109.83 25.86 -11.35
C ARG A 310 -110.81 25.40 -10.29
#